data_AF-A0A1H6L9E5-F1
#
_entry.id   AF-A0A1H6L9E5-F1
#
_cell.length_a   1.000
_cell.length_b   1.000
_cell.length_c   1.000
_cell.angle_alpha   90.00
_cell.angle_beta   90.00
_cell.angle_gamma   90.00
#
_symmetry.space_group_name_H-M   'P 1'
#
loop_
_entity.id
_entity.type
_entity.pdbx_description
1 polymer ?
#
loop_
_entity_poly.entity_id
_entity_poly.type
_entity_poly.pdbx_seq_one_letter_code
_entity_poly.pdbx_strand_id
1 'polypeptide(L)'
;MKKTAKGQKVIEPSKRNSDTIVLGKTKNPNYANVAKENNYRNFDIPKKIWDRMTDSQKWGANKKFLDRAIAKNNKIKLSHNPRNPNINTGYFKKEIDYLKSKGFKISTDGKLMIPPSK
;
A
#
# COMPACT_ATOMS: atom_id res chain seq x y z
N MET A 1 -12.68 10.82 -53.06
CA MET A 1 -12.98 10.85 -51.61
C MET A 1 -11.90 10.07 -50.85
N LYS A 2 -10.99 10.74 -50.13
CA LYS A 2 -10.00 10.09 -49.26
C LYS A 2 -10.36 10.46 -47.82
N LYS A 3 -10.85 9.50 -47.03
CA LYS A 3 -11.14 9.69 -45.61
C LYS A 3 -9.81 9.71 -44.86
N THR A 4 -9.45 10.86 -44.31
CA THR A 4 -8.29 11.05 -43.43
C THR A 4 -8.55 10.40 -42.08
N ALA A 5 -7.57 9.62 -41.61
CA ALA A 5 -7.61 8.92 -40.33
C ALA A 5 -7.55 9.93 -39.17
N LYS A 6 -8.52 9.85 -38.26
CA LYS A 6 -8.56 10.63 -37.02
C LYS A 6 -7.53 10.08 -36.03
N GLY A 7 -6.65 10.99 -35.60
CA GLY A 7 -5.74 10.97 -34.45
C GLY A 7 -5.66 9.69 -33.61
N GLN A 8 -4.52 9.01 -33.70
CA GLN A 8 -4.02 8.20 -32.60
C GLN A 8 -3.71 9.13 -31.43
N LYS A 9 -4.60 9.13 -30.42
CA LYS A 9 -4.32 9.68 -29.10
C LYS A 9 -3.13 8.90 -28.54
N VAL A 10 -1.97 9.54 -28.45
CA VAL A 10 -0.84 9.00 -27.69
C VAL A 10 -1.37 8.74 -26.28
N ILE A 11 -1.57 7.47 -25.94
CA ILE A 11 -1.91 7.07 -24.59
C ILE A 11 -0.65 7.33 -23.76
N GLU A 12 -0.64 8.45 -23.04
CA GLU A 12 0.32 8.66 -21.97
C GLU A 12 0.36 7.38 -21.10
N PRO A 13 1.55 6.89 -20.71
CA PRO A 13 1.63 5.74 -19.83
C PRO A 13 0.75 6.02 -18.62
N SER A 14 -0.23 5.15 -18.37
CA SER A 14 -1.25 5.32 -17.34
C SER A 14 -0.62 5.97 -16.11
N LYS A 15 -1.04 7.21 -15.80
CA LYS A 15 -0.54 8.04 -14.70
C LYS A 15 -0.19 7.11 -13.54
N ARG A 16 1.11 6.99 -13.18
CA ARG A 16 1.54 6.06 -12.12
C ARG A 16 0.57 6.25 -10.97
N ASN A 17 -0.08 5.18 -10.50
CA ASN A 17 -1.15 5.19 -9.50
C ASN A 17 -0.72 5.77 -8.11
N SER A 18 0.35 6.56 -8.03
CA SER A 18 1.10 7.12 -6.90
C SER A 18 2.32 6.30 -6.49
N ASP A 19 3.40 7.03 -6.19
CA ASP A 19 4.60 6.51 -5.53
C ASP A 19 4.42 6.43 -4.00
N THR A 20 3.17 6.53 -3.53
CA THR A 20 2.79 6.39 -2.12
C THR A 20 1.87 5.19 -1.94
N ILE A 21 2.18 4.35 -0.95
CA ILE A 21 1.25 3.35 -0.42
C ILE A 21 0.71 3.80 0.94
N VAL A 22 -0.47 3.32 1.31
CA VAL A 22 -1.02 3.46 2.66
C VAL A 22 -1.27 2.10 3.30
N LEU A 23 -0.91 1.98 4.58
CA LEU A 23 -1.16 0.82 5.42
C LEU A 23 -2.02 1.23 6.62
N GLY A 24 -2.77 0.29 7.17
CA GLY A 24 -3.63 0.55 8.31
C GLY A 24 -4.67 -0.53 8.56
N LYS A 25 -5.63 -0.23 9.43
CA LYS A 25 -6.76 -1.11 9.70
C LYS A 25 -7.91 -0.86 8.71
N THR A 26 -8.79 -1.84 8.58
CA THR A 26 -10.01 -1.75 7.78
C THR A 26 -11.13 -0.96 8.47
N LYS A 27 -10.95 -0.56 9.74
CA LYS A 27 -11.93 0.17 10.54
C LYS A 27 -11.33 1.46 11.12
N ASN A 28 -12.09 2.55 11.02
CA ASN A 28 -11.93 3.83 11.72
C ASN A 28 -10.50 4.40 11.79
N PRO A 29 -9.99 5.08 10.75
CA PRO A 29 -10.50 5.12 9.37
C PRO A 29 -10.29 3.79 8.64
N ASN A 30 -10.97 3.55 7.52
CA ASN A 30 -10.59 2.44 6.62
C ASN A 30 -9.42 2.91 5.74
N TYR A 31 -8.26 2.25 5.83
CA TYR A 31 -7.08 2.61 5.04
C TYR A 31 -7.34 2.63 3.51
N ALA A 32 -8.28 1.82 3.01
CA ALA A 32 -8.66 1.82 1.60
C ALA A 32 -9.39 3.12 1.19
N ASN A 33 -10.18 3.72 2.10
CA ASN A 33 -10.79 5.03 1.85
C ASN A 33 -9.73 6.12 1.83
N VAL A 34 -8.79 6.10 2.79
CA VAL A 34 -7.64 7.03 2.80
C VAL A 34 -6.84 6.91 1.51
N ALA A 35 -6.64 5.69 1.00
CA ALA A 35 -5.97 5.46 -0.28
C ALA A 35 -6.73 6.11 -1.43
N LYS A 36 -8.03 5.82 -1.54
CA LYS A 36 -8.91 6.33 -2.60
C LYS A 36 -8.98 7.85 -2.61
N GLU A 37 -9.23 8.48 -1.46
CA GLU A 37 -9.38 9.93 -1.30
C GLU A 37 -8.10 10.69 -1.68
N ASN A 38 -6.93 10.09 -1.45
CA ASN A 38 -5.64 10.73 -1.70
C ASN A 38 -4.97 10.24 -3.00
N ASN A 39 -5.65 9.40 -3.79
CA ASN A 39 -5.09 8.73 -4.95
C ASN A 39 -3.76 8.01 -4.64
N TYR A 40 -3.71 7.32 -3.49
CA TYR A 40 -2.61 6.44 -3.09
C TYR A 40 -2.95 4.99 -3.38
N ARG A 41 -1.92 4.15 -3.35
CA ARG A 41 -2.08 2.70 -3.49
C ARG A 41 -2.28 2.07 -2.12
N ASN A 42 -3.09 1.03 -2.07
CA ASN A 42 -3.19 0.15 -0.90
C ASN A 42 -3.06 -1.30 -1.35
N PHE A 43 -2.85 -2.19 -0.39
CA PHE A 43 -3.03 -3.60 -0.65
C PHE A 43 -4.53 -3.87 -0.86
N ASP A 44 -4.90 -4.48 -1.97
CA ASP A 44 -6.29 -4.81 -2.28
C ASP A 44 -6.33 -6.15 -3.01
N ILE A 45 -7.15 -7.06 -2.50
CA ILE A 45 -7.42 -8.36 -3.09
C ILE A 45 -8.92 -8.58 -3.01
N PRO A 46 -9.59 -8.96 -4.12
CA PRO A 46 -11.02 -9.27 -4.09
C PRO A 46 -11.35 -10.29 -3.01
N LYS A 47 -12.40 -10.02 -2.22
CA LYS A 47 -12.80 -10.85 -1.07
C LYS A 47 -12.90 -12.34 -1.41
N LYS A 48 -13.48 -12.69 -2.57
CA LYS A 48 -13.62 -14.08 -3.05
C LYS A 48 -12.27 -14.80 -3.21
N ILE A 49 -11.21 -14.08 -3.59
CA ILE A 49 -9.85 -14.63 -3.69
C ILE A 49 -9.25 -14.72 -2.29
N TRP A 50 -9.37 -13.65 -1.49
CA TRP A 50 -8.86 -13.62 -0.11
C TRP A 50 -9.40 -14.78 0.73
N ASP A 51 -10.70 -15.05 0.68
CA ASP A 51 -11.34 -16.10 1.48
C ASP A 51 -10.87 -17.51 1.09
N ARG A 52 -10.34 -17.70 -0.13
CA ARG A 52 -9.79 -18.98 -0.62
C ARG A 52 -8.31 -19.19 -0.29
N MET A 53 -7.63 -18.16 0.21
CA MET A 53 -6.21 -18.23 0.54
C MET A 53 -5.99 -18.74 1.96
N THR A 54 -4.98 -19.59 2.12
CA THR A 54 -4.44 -19.91 3.46
C THR A 54 -3.80 -18.67 4.09
N ASP A 55 -3.60 -18.67 5.40
CA ASP A 55 -2.96 -17.54 6.08
C ASP A 55 -1.53 -17.27 5.58
N SER A 56 -0.81 -18.32 5.18
CA SER A 56 0.50 -18.19 4.54
C SER A 56 0.41 -17.52 3.18
N GLN A 57 -0.58 -17.89 2.36
CA GLN A 57 -0.81 -17.27 1.05
C GLN A 57 -1.24 -15.80 1.18
N LYS A 58 -2.16 -15.49 2.10
CA LYS A 58 -2.60 -14.12 2.41
C LYS A 58 -1.42 -13.25 2.81
N TRP A 59 -0.59 -13.76 3.73
CA TRP A 59 0.61 -13.05 4.15
C TRP A 59 1.64 -12.92 3.03
N GLY A 60 1.87 -13.97 2.24
CA GLY A 60 2.80 -13.94 1.10
C GLY A 60 2.41 -12.89 0.05
N ALA A 61 1.11 -12.74 -0.24
CA ALA A 61 0.61 -11.72 -1.15
C ALA A 61 0.81 -10.30 -0.60
N ASN A 62 0.53 -10.09 0.69
CA ASN A 62 0.78 -8.82 1.37
C ASN A 62 2.27 -8.46 1.38
N LYS A 63 3.13 -9.41 1.78
CA LYS A 63 4.59 -9.24 1.78
C LYS A 63 5.11 -8.88 0.39
N LYS A 64 4.64 -9.53 -0.68
CA LYS A 64 5.02 -9.21 -2.07
C LYS A 64 4.60 -7.79 -2.47
N PHE A 65 3.49 -7.27 -1.95
CA PHE A 65 3.11 -5.88 -2.14
C PHE A 65 4.08 -4.92 -1.45
N LEU A 66 4.46 -5.19 -0.19
CA LEU A 66 5.44 -4.40 0.55
C LEU A 66 6.82 -4.44 -0.11
N ASP A 67 7.29 -5.61 -0.54
CA ASP A 67 8.58 -5.78 -1.21
C ASP A 67 8.69 -4.93 -2.47
N ARG A 68 7.61 -4.88 -3.27
CA ARG A 68 7.56 -4.00 -4.45
C ARG A 68 7.56 -2.52 -4.09
N ALA A 69 6.91 -2.13 -2.98
CA ALA A 69 6.92 -0.75 -2.51
C ALA A 69 8.32 -0.34 -2.03
N ILE A 70 9.00 -1.22 -1.29
CA ILE A 70 10.38 -1.02 -0.83
C ILE A 70 11.33 -0.92 -2.02
N ALA A 71 11.27 -1.86 -2.97
CA ALA A 71 12.15 -1.88 -4.14
C ALA A 71 11.98 -0.64 -5.05
N LYS A 72 10.79 -0.04 -5.06
CA LYS A 72 10.49 1.19 -5.81
C LYS A 72 10.70 2.47 -4.99
N ASN A 73 11.18 2.36 -3.75
CA ASN A 73 11.34 3.47 -2.82
C ASN A 73 10.04 4.30 -2.64
N ASN A 74 8.90 3.61 -2.61
CA ASN A 74 7.62 4.26 -2.39
C ASN A 74 7.55 4.86 -0.98
N LYS A 75 6.87 6.01 -0.85
CA LYS A 75 6.47 6.54 0.47
C LYS A 75 5.45 5.60 1.10
N ILE A 76 5.62 5.30 2.39
CA ILE A 76 4.69 4.43 3.13
C ILE A 76 3.99 5.27 4.20
N LYS A 77 2.73 5.62 3.94
CA LYS A 77 1.86 6.31 4.90
C LYS A 77 1.10 5.32 5.78
N LEU A 78 0.79 5.75 6.99
CA LEU A 78 0.01 4.99 7.96
C LEU A 78 -1.30 5.74 8.23
N SER A 79 -2.44 5.11 7.99
CA SER A 79 -3.74 5.69 8.34
C SER A 79 -4.04 5.61 9.84
N HIS A 80 -3.30 4.77 10.57
CA HIS A 80 -3.40 4.64 12.02
C HIS A 80 -2.02 4.62 12.65
N ASN A 81 -1.93 5.15 13.88
CA ASN A 81 -0.68 5.15 14.61
C ASN A 81 -0.41 3.76 15.24
N PRO A 82 0.66 3.04 14.82
CA PRO A 82 0.99 1.71 15.33
C PRO A 82 1.55 1.72 16.75
N ARG A 83 1.73 2.89 17.38
CA ARG A 83 2.04 2.99 18.82
C ARG A 83 0.83 2.71 19.70
N ASN A 84 -0.39 2.80 19.17
CA ASN A 84 -1.59 2.40 19.91
C ASN A 84 -1.70 0.86 19.90
N PRO A 85 -1.63 0.18 21.07
CA PRO A 85 -1.66 -1.29 21.13
C PRO A 85 -2.97 -1.88 20.64
N ASN A 86 -4.09 -1.17 20.78
CA ASN A 86 -5.41 -1.63 20.30
C ASN A 86 -5.50 -1.61 18.77
N ILE A 87 -4.70 -0.75 18.12
CA ILE A 87 -4.59 -0.64 16.67
C ILE A 87 -3.56 -1.63 16.12
N ASN A 88 -2.41 -1.76 16.80
CA ASN A 88 -1.26 -2.55 16.36
C ASN A 88 -1.48 -4.06 16.55
N THR A 89 -2.43 -4.61 15.81
CA THR A 89 -2.87 -6.01 15.89
C THR A 89 -3.13 -6.60 14.49
N GLY A 90 -3.16 -7.93 14.38
CA GLY A 90 -3.49 -8.65 13.14
C GLY A 90 -2.50 -8.38 12.00
N TYR A 91 -2.99 -8.31 10.75
CA TYR A 91 -2.14 -8.03 9.59
C TYR A 91 -1.39 -6.71 9.70
N PHE A 92 -2.00 -5.65 10.24
CA PHE A 92 -1.32 -4.37 10.40
C PHE A 92 -0.07 -4.48 11.27
N LYS A 93 -0.15 -5.22 12.39
CA LYS A 93 1.05 -5.52 13.20
C LYS A 93 2.11 -6.27 12.40
N LYS A 94 1.71 -7.31 11.65
CA LYS A 94 2.63 -8.09 10.81
C LYS A 94 3.33 -7.22 9.76
N GLU A 95 2.61 -6.28 9.13
CA GLU A 95 3.16 -5.32 8.17
C GLU A 95 4.19 -4.39 8.83
N ILE A 96 3.86 -3.83 10.00
CA ILE A 96 4.75 -2.94 10.76
C ILE A 96 6.01 -3.69 11.22
N ASP A 97 5.86 -4.89 11.77
CA ASP A 97 6.98 -5.72 12.21
C ASP A 97 7.87 -6.13 11.03
N TYR A 98 7.27 -6.44 9.88
CA TYR A 98 8.01 -6.72 8.65
C TYR A 98 8.85 -5.53 8.20
N LEU A 99 8.25 -4.33 8.11
CA LEU A 99 8.98 -3.13 7.73
C LEU A 99 10.10 -2.79 8.73
N LYS A 100 9.85 -2.95 10.04
CA LYS A 100 10.90 -2.79 11.07
C LYS A 100 12.05 -3.78 10.88
N SER A 101 11.77 -5.04 10.53
CA SER A 101 12.82 -6.03 10.21
C SER A 101 13.65 -5.65 8.97
N LYS A 102 13.13 -4.75 8.12
CA LYS A 102 13.84 -4.16 6.97
C LYS A 102 14.55 -2.85 7.32
N GLY A 103 14.60 -2.47 8.59
CA GLY A 103 15.25 -1.25 9.07
C GLY A 103 14.39 0.00 9.02
N PHE A 104 13.11 -0.10 8.65
CA PHE A 104 12.21 1.06 8.67
C PHE A 104 11.88 1.47 10.12
N LYS A 105 11.69 2.78 10.33
CA LYS A 105 11.30 3.35 11.62
C LYS A 105 9.97 4.08 11.50
N ILE A 106 9.16 4.04 12.55
CA ILE A 106 7.91 4.82 12.60
C ILE A 106 8.28 6.29 12.84
N SER A 107 7.73 7.22 12.04
CA SER A 107 7.92 8.66 12.26
C SER A 107 7.44 9.12 13.63
N THR A 108 7.93 10.26 14.12
CA THR A 108 7.55 10.81 15.43
C THR A 108 6.04 10.96 15.58
N ASP A 109 5.35 11.45 14.55
CA ASP A 109 3.90 11.62 14.51
C ASP A 109 3.11 10.31 14.28
N GLY A 110 3.78 9.19 13.97
CA GLY A 110 3.17 7.89 13.74
C GLY A 110 2.43 7.78 12.40
N LYS A 111 2.67 8.68 11.45
CA LYS A 111 1.97 8.72 10.15
C LYS A 111 2.77 8.14 8.99
N LEU A 112 4.05 7.80 9.19
CA LEU A 112 4.94 7.29 8.15
C LEU A 112 5.81 6.13 8.65
N MET A 113 6.20 5.27 7.71
CA MET A 113 7.38 4.41 7.86
C MET A 113 8.54 5.04 7.10
N ILE A 114 9.57 5.45 7.85
CA ILE A 114 10.80 6.07 7.36
C ILE A 114 11.76 4.94 6.96
N PRO A 115 12.28 4.92 5.71
CA PRO A 115 13.25 3.91 5.29
C PRO A 115 14.57 4.02 6.07
N PRO A 116 15.35 2.93 6.17
CA PRO A 116 16.71 3.03 6.70
C PRO A 116 17.55 3.99 5.86
N SER A 117 18.47 4.71 6.49
CA SER A 117 19.50 5.46 5.76
C SER A 117 20.28 4.50 4.87
N LYS A 118 20.57 4.93 3.64
CA LYS A 118 21.45 4.19 2.73
C LYS A 118 22.90 4.26 3.19
#